data_AF-A8UZ44-F1
#
_entry.id   AF-A8UZ44-F1
#
_cell.length_a   1.000
_cell.length_b   1.000
_cell.length_c   1.000
_cell.angle_alpha   90.00
_cell.angle_beta   90.00
_cell.angle_gamma   90.00
#
_symmetry.space_group_name_H-M   'P 1'
#
loop_
_entity.id
_entity.type
_entity.pdbx_description
1 polymer ?
#
loop_
_entity_poly.entity_id
_entity_poly.type
_entity_poly.pdbx_seq_one_letter_code
_entity_poly.pdbx_strand_id
1 'polypeptide(L)'
;MVGGGVAHGPQPRDYYYALPKKVRKKALKGVLSIKLKDGEIIIVEDFSFDAPKTKNAVEVLKNLGLENEKVLIVYNEKDDNFIKSFRNLPKVKLIPVEGLNTYDILNADKVLILKSAAEKINERLG
;
A
#
# COMPACT_ATOMS: atom_id res chain seq x y z
N MET A 1 45.21 14.70 -21.14
CA MET A 1 43.97 14.02 -21.59
C MET A 1 43.06 13.85 -20.38
N VAL A 2 42.05 14.71 -20.25
CA VAL A 2 40.93 14.49 -19.32
C VAL A 2 39.86 13.72 -20.12
N GLY A 3 39.56 12.47 -19.72
CA GLY A 3 38.58 11.61 -20.42
C GLY A 3 39.07 10.25 -20.92
N GLY A 4 40.07 9.63 -20.30
CA GLY A 4 40.42 8.23 -20.59
C GLY A 4 39.34 7.23 -20.13
N GLY A 5 39.34 6.01 -20.69
CA GLY A 5 38.42 4.95 -20.30
C GLY A 5 38.56 4.55 -18.82
N VAL A 6 37.44 4.28 -18.16
CA VAL A 6 37.41 3.88 -16.74
C VAL A 6 37.58 2.36 -16.64
N ALA A 7 38.72 1.91 -16.09
CA ALA A 7 38.91 0.51 -15.71
C ALA A 7 37.90 0.14 -14.60
N HIS A 8 37.19 -0.99 -14.77
CA HIS A 8 36.10 -1.44 -13.88
C HIS A 8 34.92 -0.47 -13.75
N GLY A 9 34.49 0.12 -14.86
CA GLY A 9 33.20 0.81 -14.92
C GLY A 9 32.01 -0.10 -14.54
N PRO A 10 30.88 0.49 -14.11
CA PRO A 10 29.70 -0.27 -13.72
C PRO A 10 29.20 -1.12 -14.89
N GLN A 11 29.01 -2.41 -14.64
CA GLN A 11 28.43 -3.34 -15.61
C GLN A 11 26.93 -3.50 -15.33
N PRO A 12 26.08 -3.58 -16.38
CA PRO A 12 24.68 -3.93 -16.20
C PRO A 12 24.55 -5.25 -15.46
N ARG A 13 23.83 -5.25 -14.34
CA ARG A 13 23.57 -6.44 -13.55
C ARG A 13 22.14 -6.42 -13.03
N ASP A 14 21.52 -7.60 -13.02
CA ASP A 14 20.26 -7.81 -12.31
C ASP A 14 20.55 -8.08 -10.82
N TYR A 15 19.87 -7.35 -9.95
CA TYR A 15 19.98 -7.46 -8.49
C TYR A 15 18.80 -8.25 -7.88
N TYR A 16 17.91 -8.80 -8.71
CA TYR A 16 16.81 -9.63 -8.25
C TYR A 16 17.30 -10.94 -7.63
N TYR A 17 16.70 -11.33 -6.52
CA TYR A 17 16.87 -12.65 -5.91
C TYR A 17 15.53 -13.19 -5.42
N ALA A 18 15.33 -14.49 -5.58
CA ALA A 18 14.07 -15.13 -5.21
C ALA A 18 14.04 -15.49 -3.72
N LEU A 19 12.93 -15.15 -3.05
CA LEU A 19 12.67 -15.57 -1.67
C LEU A 19 11.61 -16.69 -1.60
N PRO A 20 11.75 -17.66 -0.69
CA PRO A 20 10.73 -18.68 -0.46
C PRO A 20 9.37 -18.06 -0.13
N LYS A 21 8.29 -18.64 -0.66
CA LYS A 21 6.91 -18.14 -0.44
C LYS A 21 6.55 -18.06 1.05
N LYS A 22 7.00 -19.03 1.85
CA LYS A 22 6.77 -19.07 3.30
C LYS A 22 7.39 -17.87 4.03
N VAL A 23 8.59 -17.47 3.64
CA VAL A 23 9.30 -16.30 4.22
C VAL A 23 8.54 -15.01 3.90
N ARG A 24 8.10 -14.85 2.65
CA ARG A 24 7.26 -13.71 2.23
C ARG A 24 5.94 -13.63 3.00
N LYS A 25 5.24 -14.77 3.15
CA LYS A 25 3.99 -14.85 3.93
C LYS A 25 4.23 -14.48 5.41
N LYS A 26 5.32 -14.97 6.00
CA LYS A 26 5.69 -14.66 7.40
C LYS A 26 6.02 -13.18 7.59
N ALA A 27 6.79 -12.59 6.68
CA ALA A 27 7.11 -11.17 6.73
C ALA A 27 5.84 -10.30 6.69
N LEU A 28 4.90 -10.63 5.80
CA LEU A 28 3.66 -9.87 5.67
C LEU A 28 2.79 -9.97 6.94
N LYS A 29 2.65 -11.17 7.52
CA LYS A 29 2.01 -11.34 8.84
C LYS A 29 2.69 -10.52 9.94
N GLY A 30 4.02 -10.55 9.98
CA GLY A 30 4.81 -9.83 10.98
C GLY A 30 4.60 -8.33 10.90
N VAL A 31 4.64 -7.74 9.71
CA VAL A 31 4.43 -6.31 9.54
C VAL A 31 3.00 -5.90 9.86
N LEU A 32 1.99 -6.67 9.46
CA LEU A 32 0.61 -6.41 9.85
C LEU A 32 0.43 -6.46 11.37
N SER A 33 1.07 -7.42 12.04
CA SER A 33 1.05 -7.50 13.51
C SER A 33 1.71 -6.30 14.19
N ILE A 34 2.79 -5.76 13.62
CA ILE A 34 3.46 -4.56 14.12
C ILE A 34 2.55 -3.35 13.96
N LYS A 35 2.05 -3.09 12.75
CA LYS A 35 1.12 -1.99 12.46
C LYS A 35 -0.14 -2.05 13.33
N LEU A 36 -0.66 -3.24 13.61
CA LEU A 36 -1.81 -3.42 14.50
C LEU A 36 -1.46 -3.06 15.95
N LYS A 37 -0.31 -3.53 16.44
CA LYS A 37 0.18 -3.24 17.79
C LYS A 37 0.38 -1.73 18.01
N ASP A 38 0.84 -1.03 16.99
CA ASP A 38 1.11 0.41 17.05
C ASP A 38 -0.16 1.27 16.79
N GLY A 39 -1.33 0.64 16.59
CA GLY A 39 -2.59 1.36 16.33
C GLY A 39 -2.58 2.10 14.99
N GLU A 40 -1.86 1.57 14.01
CA GLU A 40 -1.66 2.17 12.69
C GLU A 40 -2.58 1.57 11.61
N ILE A 41 -3.32 0.51 11.96
CA ILE A 41 -4.35 -0.08 11.09
C ILE A 41 -5.71 0.50 11.45
N ILE A 42 -6.43 0.98 10.44
CA ILE A 42 -7.80 1.46 10.55
C ILE A 42 -8.65 0.62 9.61
N ILE A 43 -9.70 0.00 10.15
CA ILE A 43 -10.67 -0.76 9.36
C ILE A 43 -11.91 0.09 9.18
N VAL A 44 -12.39 0.20 7.95
CA VAL A 44 -13.62 0.93 7.60
C VAL A 44 -14.55 0.05 6.80
N GLU A 45 -15.85 0.31 6.93
CA GLU A 45 -16.86 -0.32 6.08
C GLU A 45 -16.64 0.04 4.61
N ASP A 46 -17.10 -0.84 3.73
CA ASP A 46 -17.02 -0.62 2.29
C ASP A 46 -17.89 0.56 1.86
N PHE A 47 -17.31 1.45 1.06
CA PHE A 47 -18.02 2.58 0.45
C PHE A 47 -17.67 2.71 -1.03
N SER A 48 -18.43 3.55 -1.74
CA SER A 48 -18.28 3.87 -3.16
C SER A 48 -18.48 5.37 -3.38
N PHE A 49 -18.16 5.85 -4.59
CA PHE A 49 -18.45 7.20 -5.01
C PHE A 49 -19.25 7.19 -6.31
N ASP A 50 -20.31 7.98 -6.37
CA ASP A 50 -21.13 8.14 -7.58
C ASP A 50 -20.34 8.76 -8.74
N ALA A 51 -19.34 9.60 -8.43
CA ALA A 51 -18.50 10.26 -9.40
C ALA A 51 -17.04 10.35 -8.90
N PRO A 52 -16.04 10.36 -9.80
CA PRO A 52 -14.64 10.50 -9.40
C PRO A 52 -14.37 11.92 -8.88
N LYS A 53 -14.33 12.09 -7.56
CA LYS A 53 -14.15 13.38 -6.89
C LYS A 53 -13.08 13.30 -5.80
N THR A 54 -11.92 13.90 -6.07
CA THR A 54 -10.80 13.98 -5.12
C THR A 54 -11.15 14.76 -3.85
N LYS A 55 -12.03 15.77 -3.95
CA LYS A 55 -12.50 16.54 -2.79
C LYS A 55 -13.16 15.63 -1.75
N ASN A 56 -14.05 14.74 -2.18
CA ASN A 56 -14.72 13.81 -1.28
C ASN A 56 -13.72 12.82 -0.65
N ALA A 57 -12.73 12.36 -1.42
CA ALA A 57 -11.65 11.52 -0.89
C ALA A 57 -10.82 12.23 0.19
N VAL A 58 -10.51 13.52 0.01
CA VAL A 58 -9.82 14.33 1.03
C VAL A 58 -10.68 14.51 2.27
N GLU A 59 -11.98 14.76 2.11
CA GLU A 59 -12.92 14.86 3.24
C GLU A 59 -12.97 13.55 4.05
N VAL A 60 -13.00 12.39 3.38
CA VAL A 60 -12.92 11.08 4.05
C VAL A 60 -11.64 10.95 4.87
N LEU A 61 -10.48 11.26 4.28
CA LEU A 61 -9.19 11.19 4.99
C LEU A 61 -9.14 12.17 6.17
N LYS A 62 -9.69 13.36 6.02
CA LYS A 62 -9.77 14.36 7.09
C LYS A 62 -10.65 13.90 8.24
N ASN A 63 -11.81 13.33 7.94
CA ASN A 63 -12.73 12.78 8.95
C ASN A 63 -12.11 11.63 9.75
N LEU A 64 -11.18 10.89 9.12
CA LEU A 64 -10.40 9.83 9.76
C LEU A 64 -9.12 10.33 10.46
N GLY A 65 -8.82 11.65 10.41
CA GLY A 65 -7.62 12.24 10.99
C GLY A 65 -6.32 11.93 10.22
N LEU A 66 -6.43 11.57 8.94
CA LEU A 66 -5.32 11.07 8.11
C LEU A 66 -4.79 12.08 7.08
N GLU A 67 -5.22 13.35 7.15
CA GLU A 67 -4.90 14.40 6.15
C GLU A 67 -3.40 14.58 5.91
N ASN A 68 -2.58 14.46 6.97
CA ASN A 68 -1.14 14.73 6.91
C ASN A 68 -0.28 13.47 6.87
N GLU A 69 -0.88 12.31 7.03
CA GLU A 69 -0.20 11.01 7.12
C GLU A 69 0.01 10.40 5.74
N LYS A 70 1.01 9.52 5.62
CA LYS A 70 1.15 8.67 4.43
C LYS A 70 0.26 7.44 4.59
N VAL A 71 -0.77 7.35 3.76
CA VAL A 71 -1.82 6.34 3.90
C VAL A 71 -1.72 5.29 2.81
N LEU A 72 -1.73 4.03 3.22
CA LEU A 72 -1.97 2.91 2.32
C LEU A 72 -3.44 2.50 2.43
N ILE A 73 -4.19 2.63 1.33
CA ILE A 73 -5.57 2.17 1.25
C ILE A 73 -5.58 0.81 0.57
N VAL A 74 -6.03 -0.20 1.29
CA VAL A 74 -6.20 -1.57 0.80
C VAL A 74 -7.68 -1.82 0.55
N TYR A 75 -8.00 -2.13 -0.70
CA TYR A 75 -9.36 -2.40 -1.14
C TYR A 75 -9.46 -3.78 -1.79
N ASN A 76 -10.62 -4.42 -1.65
CA ASN A 76 -11.03 -5.47 -2.55
C ASN A 76 -11.67 -4.83 -3.80
N GLU A 77 -11.86 -5.57 -4.90
CA GLU A 77 -12.57 -5.15 -6.13
C GLU A 77 -13.46 -3.90 -5.95
N LYS A 78 -13.00 -2.76 -6.52
CA LYS A 78 -13.69 -1.46 -6.47
C LYS A 78 -13.83 -0.84 -7.84
N ASP A 79 -14.82 0.03 -7.94
CA ASP A 79 -15.12 0.79 -9.13
C ASP A 79 -14.03 1.82 -9.46
N ASP A 80 -13.94 2.14 -10.74
CA ASP A 80 -13.05 3.15 -11.31
C ASP A 80 -13.20 4.52 -10.62
N ASN A 81 -14.41 4.87 -10.19
CA ASN A 81 -14.68 6.13 -9.50
C ASN A 81 -13.93 6.22 -8.16
N PHE A 82 -13.87 5.12 -7.42
CA PHE A 82 -13.12 5.03 -6.17
C PHE A 82 -11.63 5.20 -6.42
N ILE A 83 -11.09 4.43 -7.36
CA ILE A 83 -9.66 4.47 -7.69
C ILE A 83 -9.25 5.87 -8.16
N LYS A 84 -10.02 6.47 -9.08
CA LYS A 84 -9.73 7.82 -9.62
C LYS A 84 -9.83 8.92 -8.55
N SER A 85 -10.67 8.74 -7.53
CA SER A 85 -10.84 9.72 -6.45
C SER A 85 -9.62 9.81 -5.53
N PHE A 86 -8.90 8.71 -5.27
CA PHE A 86 -7.72 8.72 -4.40
C PHE A 86 -6.38 8.73 -5.14
N ARG A 87 -6.30 8.21 -6.38
CA ARG A 87 -5.02 8.01 -7.10
C ARG A 87 -4.17 9.26 -7.28
N ASN A 88 -4.78 10.45 -7.33
CA ASN A 88 -4.05 11.71 -7.52
C ASN A 88 -3.53 12.34 -6.21
N LEU A 89 -3.81 11.72 -5.05
CA LEU A 89 -3.39 12.26 -3.76
C LEU A 89 -1.94 11.82 -3.46
N PRO A 90 -1.01 12.76 -3.21
CA PRO A 90 0.43 12.46 -3.17
C PRO A 90 0.85 11.57 -1.99
N LYS A 91 0.14 11.67 -0.86
CA LYS A 91 0.41 10.88 0.36
C LYS A 91 -0.40 9.59 0.43
N VAL A 92 -1.20 9.28 -0.59
CA VAL A 92 -2.08 8.12 -0.58
C VAL A 92 -1.64 7.13 -1.64
N LYS A 93 -1.46 5.88 -1.22
CA LYS A 93 -1.27 4.77 -2.14
C LYS A 93 -2.46 3.85 -2.07
N LEU A 94 -3.05 3.57 -3.24
CA LEU A 94 -4.10 2.59 -3.41
C LEU A 94 -3.48 1.26 -3.84
N ILE A 95 -3.86 0.16 -3.20
CA ILE A 95 -3.51 -1.18 -3.65
C ILE A 95 -4.69 -2.15 -3.51
N PRO A 96 -4.89 -3.05 -4.49
CA PRO A 96 -5.80 -4.17 -4.32
C PRO A 96 -5.19 -5.21 -3.36
N VAL A 97 -6.03 -6.04 -2.72
CA VAL A 97 -5.58 -7.10 -1.79
C VAL A 97 -4.53 -8.03 -2.41
N GLU A 98 -4.66 -8.33 -3.70
CA GLU A 98 -3.74 -9.19 -4.46
C GLU A 98 -2.34 -8.59 -4.53
N GLY A 99 -2.26 -7.25 -4.62
CA GLY A 99 -1.01 -6.48 -4.69
C GLY A 99 -0.36 -6.20 -3.33
N LEU A 100 -0.98 -6.63 -2.22
CA LEU A 100 -0.48 -6.40 -0.87
C LEU A 100 0.92 -7.01 -0.68
N ASN A 101 1.86 -6.17 -0.29
CA ASN A 101 3.26 -6.52 -0.10
C ASN A 101 3.82 -5.85 1.16
N THR A 102 4.93 -6.40 1.67
CA THR A 102 5.55 -5.98 2.93
C THR A 102 6.08 -4.54 2.88
N TYR A 103 6.65 -4.13 1.75
CA TYR A 103 7.26 -2.80 1.61
C TYR A 103 6.22 -1.69 1.74
N ASP A 104 5.10 -1.82 1.03
CA ASP A 104 4.06 -0.78 1.05
C ASP A 104 3.45 -0.60 2.43
N ILE A 105 3.26 -1.69 3.18
CA ILE A 105 2.76 -1.64 4.55
C ILE A 105 3.76 -0.92 5.47
N LEU A 106 5.06 -1.21 5.35
CA LEU A 106 6.10 -0.53 6.16
C LEU A 106 6.28 0.94 5.78
N ASN A 107 6.15 1.25 4.50
CA ASN A 107 6.41 2.57 3.94
C ASN A 107 5.27 3.57 4.20
N ALA A 108 4.10 3.10 4.60
CA ALA A 108 2.96 3.92 5.01
C ALA A 108 2.94 4.12 6.52
N ASP A 109 2.49 5.28 6.96
CA ASP A 109 2.32 5.61 8.37
C ASP A 109 1.05 4.96 8.89
N LYS A 110 -0.05 5.07 8.12
CA LYS A 110 -1.35 4.47 8.43
C LYS A 110 -1.82 3.54 7.31
N VAL A 111 -2.45 2.43 7.69
CA VAL A 111 -3.00 1.44 6.76
C VAL A 111 -4.52 1.40 6.92
N LEU A 112 -5.22 1.94 5.93
CA LEU A 112 -6.67 1.91 5.85
C LEU A 112 -7.11 0.66 5.08
N ILE A 113 -7.82 -0.24 5.74
CA ILE A 113 -8.27 -1.51 5.14
C ILE A 113 -9.79 -1.48 5.06
N LEU A 114 -10.34 -1.64 3.85
CA LEU A 114 -11.78 -1.85 3.69
C LEU A 114 -12.17 -3.22 4.26
N LYS A 115 -13.38 -3.35 4.81
CA LYS A 115 -13.85 -4.59 5.44
C LYS A 115 -13.74 -5.82 4.53
N SER A 116 -14.22 -5.73 3.29
CA SER A 116 -14.07 -6.80 2.29
C SER A 116 -12.60 -7.17 2.01
N ALA A 117 -11.69 -6.19 2.10
CA ALA A 117 -10.27 -6.43 1.97
C ALA A 117 -9.69 -7.17 3.19
N ALA A 118 -10.13 -6.83 4.40
CA ALA A 118 -9.70 -7.48 5.63
C ALA A 118 -10.08 -8.98 5.64
N GLU A 119 -11.28 -9.33 5.16
CA GLU A 119 -11.73 -10.72 5.02
C GLU A 119 -10.85 -11.51 4.05
N LYS A 120 -10.62 -11.00 2.83
CA LYS A 120 -9.72 -11.63 1.85
C LYS A 120 -8.28 -11.74 2.37
N ILE A 121 -7.78 -10.75 3.12
CA ILE A 121 -6.46 -10.83 3.75
C ILE A 121 -6.41 -12.00 4.74
N ASN A 122 -7.46 -12.17 5.54
CA ASN A 122 -7.54 -13.27 6.49
C ASN A 122 -7.60 -14.63 5.80
N GLU A 123 -8.32 -14.78 4.68
CA GLU A 123 -8.33 -16.02 3.89
C GLU A 123 -6.95 -16.33 3.28
N ARG A 124 -6.27 -15.30 2.77
CA ARG A 124 -4.93 -15.44 2.18
C ARG A 124 -3.86 -15.76 3.21
N LEU A 125 -3.99 -15.18 4.40
CA LEU A 125 -2.98 -15.27 5.46
C LEU A 125 -3.27 -16.33 6.50
N GLY A 126 -4.50 -16.74 6.73
CA GLY A 126 -4.85 -17.98 7.44
C GLY A 126 -3.93 -19.10 7.01
#